data_AF-A0A954DZY6-F1
#
_entry.id   AF-A0A954DZY6-F1
#
_cell.length_a   1.000
_cell.length_b   1.000
_cell.length_c   1.000
_cell.angle_alpha   90.00
_cell.angle_beta   90.00
_cell.angle_gamma   90.00
#
_symmetry.space_group_name_H-M   'P 1'
#
loop_
_entity.id
_entity.type
_entity.pdbx_description
1 polymer ?
#
loop_
_entity_poly.entity_id
_entity_poly.type
_entity_poly.pdbx_seq_one_letter_code
_entity_poly.pdbx_strand_id
1 'polypeptide(L)'
;MEGLSLNISSTQGDQSLGRAKELAARLERAEADSGEKTKVAEEFSALLGTMLVKELRKSLPEGFFGQGPGSDIMDGWLDEHIGRSLSSGWDLDIAGMVKVGLEHTSEEGGAAR
;
A
#
# COMPACT_ATOMS: atom_id res chain seq x y z
N MET A 1 -11.57 38.63 -9.83
CA MET A 1 -10.76 37.92 -8.81
C MET A 1 -10.94 36.44 -9.08
N GLU A 2 -10.10 35.89 -9.93
CA GLU A 2 -10.19 34.52 -10.42
C GLU A 2 -9.38 33.56 -9.54
N GLY A 3 -10.02 32.42 -9.23
CA GLY A 3 -9.40 31.09 -9.28
C GLY A 3 -8.19 30.80 -8.39
N LEU A 4 -8.44 30.44 -7.12
CA LEU A 4 -7.52 29.60 -6.34
C LEU A 4 -8.26 28.32 -5.91
N SER A 5 -8.57 27.47 -6.88
CA SER A 5 -8.94 26.08 -6.62
C SER A 5 -7.65 25.31 -6.34
N LEU A 6 -7.21 25.32 -5.08
CA LEU A 6 -6.09 24.52 -4.60
C LEU A 6 -6.47 23.03 -4.65
N ASN A 7 -5.93 22.37 -5.67
CA ASN A 7 -6.16 20.98 -6.01
C ASN A 7 -5.41 20.04 -5.05
N ILE A 8 -5.81 20.01 -3.78
CA ILE A 8 -5.13 19.26 -2.70
C ILE A 8 -5.37 17.73 -2.80
N SER A 9 -6.39 17.27 -3.54
CA SER A 9 -6.74 15.84 -3.61
C SER A 9 -5.87 15.00 -4.55
N SER A 10 -5.03 15.59 -5.42
CA SER A 10 -4.25 14.82 -6.41
C SER A 10 -2.94 14.22 -5.85
N THR A 11 -2.41 14.77 -4.76
CA THR A 11 -1.05 14.47 -4.28
C THR A 11 -0.94 13.15 -3.51
N GLN A 12 -2.04 12.63 -2.95
CA GLN A 12 -1.98 11.44 -2.08
C GLN A 12 -2.04 10.12 -2.88
N GLY A 13 -2.75 10.09 -4.01
CA GLY A 13 -2.74 8.92 -4.91
C GLY A 13 -1.37 8.72 -5.59
N ASP A 14 -0.71 9.84 -5.91
CA ASP A 14 0.61 9.84 -6.54
C ASP A 14 1.71 9.32 -5.59
N GLN A 15 1.61 9.67 -4.29
CA GLN A 15 2.53 9.18 -3.26
C GLN A 15 2.44 7.68 -3.01
N SER A 16 1.23 7.10 -3.04
CA SER A 16 1.05 5.67 -2.83
C SER A 16 1.59 4.84 -4.00
N LEU A 17 1.44 5.33 -5.24
CA LEU A 17 2.08 4.75 -6.42
C LEU A 17 3.61 4.88 -6.38
N GLY A 18 4.13 6.02 -5.90
CA GLY A 18 5.55 6.23 -5.69
C GLY A 18 6.16 5.20 -4.72
N ARG A 19 5.50 4.96 -3.58
CA ARG A 19 5.92 3.95 -2.61
C ARG A 19 5.88 2.53 -3.16
N ALA A 20 4.85 2.17 -3.92
CA ALA A 20 4.77 0.85 -4.55
C ALA A 20 5.93 0.61 -5.54
N LYS A 21 6.29 1.63 -6.34
CA LYS A 21 7.45 1.56 -7.24
C LYS A 21 8.77 1.43 -6.49
N GLU A 22 8.93 2.14 -5.37
CA GLU A 22 10.11 2.03 -4.53
C GLU A 22 10.25 0.62 -3.93
N LEU A 23 9.14 0.03 -3.47
CA LEU A 23 9.12 -1.35 -2.98
C LEU A 23 9.48 -2.35 -4.08
N ALA A 24 8.96 -2.19 -5.30
CA ALA A 24 9.33 -3.01 -6.44
C ALA A 24 10.84 -2.92 -6.76
N ALA A 25 11.41 -1.71 -6.77
CA ALA A 25 12.84 -1.52 -7.01
C ALA A 25 13.73 -2.04 -5.86
N ARG A 26 13.22 -2.09 -4.62
CA ARG A 26 13.90 -2.76 -3.49
C ARG A 26 13.87 -4.27 -3.65
N LEU A 27 12.75 -4.79 -4.14
CA LEU A 27 12.56 -6.22 -4.38
C LEU A 27 13.47 -6.77 -5.47
N GLU A 28 13.61 -6.05 -6.58
CA GLU A 28 14.55 -6.37 -7.67
C GLU A 28 16.01 -6.38 -7.20
N ARG A 29 16.34 -5.63 -6.13
CA ARG A 29 17.69 -5.62 -5.55
C ARG A 29 17.88 -6.68 -4.46
N ALA A 30 16.81 -7.29 -3.97
CA ALA A 30 16.82 -8.22 -2.86
C ALA A 30 17.09 -9.68 -3.27
N GLU A 31 17.59 -9.94 -4.49
CA GLU A 31 17.61 -11.27 -5.15
C GLU A 31 18.12 -12.43 -4.28
N ALA A 32 18.99 -12.20 -3.29
CA ALA A 32 19.56 -13.25 -2.44
C ALA A 32 19.19 -13.23 -0.94
N ASP A 33 18.54 -12.18 -0.42
CA ASP A 33 18.23 -12.07 1.02
C ASP A 33 16.74 -12.36 1.28
N SER A 34 16.45 -13.57 1.77
CA SER A 34 15.10 -13.98 2.17
C SER A 34 14.50 -13.08 3.26
N GLY A 35 15.35 -12.45 4.09
CA GLY A 35 14.91 -11.50 5.12
C GLY A 35 14.39 -10.20 4.51
N GLU A 36 15.07 -9.64 3.52
CA GLU A 36 14.63 -8.43 2.82
C GLU A 36 13.38 -8.70 1.97
N LYS A 37 13.29 -9.85 1.29
CA LYS A 37 12.08 -10.25 0.55
C LYS A 37 10.85 -10.32 1.46
N THR A 38 11.02 -10.84 2.68
CA THR A 38 9.94 -10.91 3.68
C THR A 38 9.49 -9.51 4.10
N LYS A 39 10.43 -8.61 4.42
CA LYS A 39 10.11 -7.22 4.79
C LYS A 39 9.40 -6.47 3.68
N VAL A 40 9.87 -6.61 2.43
CA VAL A 40 9.23 -5.95 1.29
C VAL A 40 7.82 -6.49 1.06
N ALA A 41 7.58 -7.79 1.24
CA ALA A 41 6.25 -8.38 1.15
C ALA A 41 5.30 -7.85 2.24
N GLU A 42 5.79 -7.72 3.49
CA GLU A 42 5.04 -7.13 4.60
C GLU A 42 4.70 -5.65 4.33
N GLU A 43 5.68 -4.86 3.86
CA GLU A 43 5.48 -3.44 3.53
C GLU A 43 4.51 -3.25 2.36
N PHE A 44 4.58 -4.12 1.34
CA PHE A 44 3.63 -4.12 0.23
C PHE A 44 2.22 -4.47 0.69
N SER A 45 2.08 -5.50 1.53
CA SER A 45 0.80 -5.92 2.11
C SER A 45 0.16 -4.79 2.90
N ALA A 46 0.93 -4.08 3.73
CA ALA A 46 0.45 -2.94 4.51
C ALA A 46 -0.01 -1.76 3.63
N LEU A 47 0.74 -1.47 2.55
CA LEU A 47 0.38 -0.43 1.60
C LEU A 47 -0.93 -0.79 0.86
N LEU A 48 -1.06 -2.03 0.40
CA LEU A 48 -2.27 -2.49 -0.28
C LEU A 48 -3.48 -2.49 0.65
N GLY A 49 -3.33 -2.95 1.89
CA GLY A 49 -4.38 -2.89 2.90
C GLY A 49 -4.85 -1.46 3.15
N THR A 50 -3.92 -0.50 3.25
CA THR A 50 -4.24 0.92 3.42
C THR A 50 -5.00 1.48 2.22
N MET A 51 -4.59 1.15 0.99
CA MET A 51 -5.31 1.57 -0.22
C MET A 51 -6.71 0.97 -0.30
N LEU A 52 -6.88 -0.30 0.09
CA LEU A 52 -8.17 -0.98 0.10
C LEU A 52 -9.13 -0.31 1.07
N VAL A 53 -8.70 -0.04 2.30
CA VAL A 53 -9.53 0.66 3.31
C VAL A 53 -9.92 2.05 2.82
N LYS A 54 -8.98 2.79 2.23
CA LYS A 54 -9.26 4.09 1.63
C LYS A 54 -10.34 4.01 0.56
N GLU A 55 -10.27 3.01 -0.32
CA GLU A 55 -11.27 2.86 -1.39
C GLU A 55 -12.64 2.43 -0.83
N LEU A 56 -12.67 1.55 0.17
CA LEU A 56 -13.90 1.19 0.88
C LEU A 56 -14.52 2.42 1.57
N ARG A 57 -13.72 3.26 2.22
CA ARG A 57 -14.19 4.48 2.89
C ARG A 57 -14.81 5.48 1.90
N LYS A 58 -14.28 5.61 0.69
CA LYS A 58 -14.87 6.49 -0.35
C LYS A 58 -16.29 6.09 -0.76
N SER A 59 -16.71 4.85 -0.49
CA SER A 59 -18.10 4.43 -0.71
C SER A 59 -19.08 5.03 0.30
N LEU A 60 -18.58 5.62 1.41
CA LEU A 60 -19.39 6.30 2.42
C LEU A 60 -19.68 7.75 2.01
N PRO A 61 -20.96 8.18 1.97
CA PRO A 61 -21.36 9.51 1.47
C PRO A 61 -20.69 10.70 2.16
N GLU A 62 -20.42 10.60 3.47
CA GLU A 62 -19.84 11.67 4.29
C GLU A 62 -18.50 11.26 4.95
N GLY A 63 -17.93 10.12 4.57
CA GLY A 63 -16.78 9.52 5.27
C GLY A 63 -17.11 9.08 6.70
N PHE A 64 -16.09 8.77 7.50
CA PHE A 64 -16.27 8.35 8.91
C PHE A 64 -16.36 9.52 9.89
N PHE A 65 -15.67 10.64 9.58
CA PHE A 65 -15.54 11.78 10.49
C PHE A 65 -16.27 13.04 10.00
N GLY A 66 -17.07 12.93 8.93
CA GLY A 66 -17.76 14.06 8.31
C GLY A 66 -16.84 15.00 7.53
N GLN A 67 -17.35 16.19 7.20
CA GLN A 67 -16.58 17.23 6.49
C GLN A 67 -16.13 18.32 7.46
N GLY A 68 -14.81 18.52 7.60
CA GLY A 68 -14.27 19.60 8.44
C GLY A 68 -12.74 19.65 8.48
N PRO A 69 -12.15 20.76 8.94
CA PRO A 69 -10.70 20.87 9.07
C PRO A 69 -10.17 19.81 10.04
N GLY A 70 -9.38 18.87 9.51
CA GLY A 70 -8.81 17.75 10.25
C GLY A 70 -9.44 16.39 9.95
N SER A 71 -10.60 16.32 9.27
CA SER A 71 -11.20 15.02 8.91
C SER A 71 -10.28 14.23 7.98
N ASP A 72 -9.64 14.89 7.02
CA ASP A 72 -8.68 14.26 6.08
C ASP A 72 -7.49 13.60 6.79
N ILE A 73 -7.01 14.20 7.89
CA ILE A 73 -5.88 13.67 8.66
C ILE A 73 -6.32 12.42 9.42
N MET A 74 -7.49 12.49 10.07
CA MET A 74 -8.05 11.36 10.83
C MET A 74 -8.44 10.21 9.91
N ASP A 75 -9.00 10.52 8.74
CA ASP A 75 -9.27 9.57 7.68
C ASP A 75 -7.99 8.87 7.19
N GLY A 76 -6.91 9.63 6.96
CA GLY A 76 -5.61 9.05 6.59
C GLY A 76 -5.04 8.14 7.68
N TRP A 77 -5.16 8.53 8.94
CA TRP A 77 -4.77 7.70 10.09
C TRP A 77 -5.61 6.44 10.22
N LEU A 78 -6.92 6.55 10.00
CA LEU A 78 -7.84 5.42 10.05
C LEU A 78 -7.53 4.42 8.93
N ASP A 79 -7.34 4.92 7.71
CA ASP A 79 -6.98 4.11 6.54
C ASP A 79 -5.69 3.32 6.82
N GLU A 80 -4.67 3.98 7.40
CA GLU A 80 -3.39 3.36 7.77
C GLU A 80 -3.52 2.35 8.91
N HIS A 81 -4.26 2.68 9.98
CA HIS A 81 -4.40 1.81 11.15
C HIS A 81 -5.15 0.53 10.82
N ILE A 82 -6.30 0.64 10.13
CA ILE A 82 -7.08 -0.53 9.70
C ILE A 82 -6.31 -1.28 8.62
N GLY A 83 -5.71 -0.58 7.65
CA GLY A 83 -4.92 -1.20 6.58
C GLY A 83 -3.77 -2.05 7.11
N ARG A 84 -3.01 -1.54 8.08
CA ARG A 84 -1.94 -2.29 8.76
C ARG A 84 -2.50 -3.50 9.52
N SER A 85 -3.62 -3.34 10.22
CA SER A 85 -4.24 -4.42 10.99
C SER A 85 -4.75 -5.56 10.11
N LEU A 86 -5.33 -5.22 8.95
CA LEU A 86 -5.75 -6.19 7.93
C LEU A 86 -4.55 -6.91 7.29
N SER A 87 -3.43 -6.21 7.14
CA SER A 87 -2.21 -6.77 6.52
C SER A 87 -1.37 -7.65 7.46
N SER A 88 -1.49 -7.46 8.78
CA SER A 88 -0.68 -8.16 9.79
C SER A 88 -1.36 -9.42 10.35
N GLY A 89 -2.67 -9.56 10.15
CA GLY A 89 -3.44 -10.74 10.52
C GLY A 89 -3.52 -11.80 9.42
N TRP A 90 -4.06 -12.97 9.77
CA TRP A 90 -4.41 -14.05 8.83
C TRP A 90 -5.55 -13.68 7.86
N ASP A 91 -6.21 -12.52 8.07
CA ASP A 91 -7.45 -12.15 7.40
C ASP A 91 -7.29 -11.96 5.88
N LEU A 92 -6.13 -11.50 5.41
CA LEU A 92 -5.85 -11.31 3.98
C LEU A 92 -4.66 -12.12 3.46
N ASP A 93 -3.70 -12.51 4.31
CA ASP A 93 -2.45 -13.23 3.96
C ASP A 93 -1.76 -12.77 2.66
N ILE A 94 -1.89 -11.49 2.32
CA ILE A 94 -1.33 -10.92 1.09
C ILE A 94 0.20 -11.00 1.12
N ALA A 95 0.81 -10.83 2.30
CA ALA A 95 2.25 -10.97 2.47
C ALA A 95 2.73 -12.39 2.15
N GLY A 96 2.00 -13.42 2.58
CA GLY A 96 2.27 -14.81 2.24
C GLY A 96 2.14 -15.07 0.73
N MET A 97 1.07 -14.59 0.11
CA MET A 97 0.87 -14.70 -1.35
C MET A 97 1.99 -14.02 -2.15
N VAL A 98 2.39 -12.81 -1.74
CA VAL A 98 3.48 -12.07 -2.38
C VAL A 98 4.80 -12.81 -2.21
N LYS A 99 5.10 -13.29 -1.00
CA LYS A 99 6.30 -14.08 -0.73
C LYS A 99 6.39 -15.32 -1.62
N VAL A 100 5.31 -16.11 -1.71
CA VAL A 100 5.25 -17.29 -2.57
C VAL A 100 5.46 -16.93 -4.04
N GLY A 101 4.83 -15.86 -4.54
CA GLY A 101 5.04 -15.38 -5.90
C GLY A 101 6.50 -14.97 -6.18
N LEU A 102 7.17 -14.36 -5.20
CA LEU A 102 8.57 -13.95 -5.32
C LEU A 102 9.55 -15.12 -5.31
N GLU A 103 9.23 -16.16 -4.56
CA GLU A 103 10.01 -17.40 -4.53
C GLU A 103 9.92 -18.11 -5.90
N HIS A 104 8.74 -18.21 -6.51
CA HIS A 104 8.57 -18.85 -7.82
C HIS A 104 9.17 -18.06 -9.00
N THR A 105 9.17 -16.72 -8.94
CA THR A 105 9.78 -15.89 -10.02
C THR A 105 11.30 -16.03 -10.05
N SER A 106 11.94 -16.41 -8.93
CA SER A 106 13.39 -16.61 -8.86
C SER A 106 13.85 -17.96 -9.45
N GLU A 107 12.97 -18.97 -9.52
CA GLU A 107 13.31 -20.30 -10.06
C GLU A 107 13.24 -20.37 -11.59
N GLU A 108 12.29 -19.66 -12.22
CA GLU A 108 12.16 -19.65 -13.68
C GLU A 108 13.28 -18.86 -14.39
N GLY A 109 13.97 -17.95 -13.69
CA GLY A 109 15.14 -17.23 -14.20
C GLY A 109 16.46 -18.02 -14.16
N GLY A 110 16.50 -19.16 -13.45
CA GLY A 110 17.71 -19.97 -13.27
C GLY A 110 17.93 -21.07 -14.31
N ALA A 111 16.94 -21.39 -15.13
CA ALA A 111 17.01 -22.47 -16.12
C ALA A 111 17.46 -22.02 -17.52
N ALA A 112 17.82 -20.74 -17.70
CA ALA A 112 18.19 -20.14 -18.99
C ALA A 112 19.61 -19.55 -19.03
N ARG A 113 20.56 -20.10 -18.25
CA ARG A 113 21.99 -19.79 -18.36
C ARG A 113 22.86 -21.02 -18.23
#